data_AF-A0AAW1W3G3-F1
#
_entry.id   AF-A0AAW1W3G3-F1
#
_cell.length_a   1.000
_cell.length_b   1.000
_cell.length_c   1.000
_cell.angle_alpha   90.00
_cell.angle_beta   90.00
_cell.angle_gamma   90.00
#
_symmetry.space_group_name_H-M   'P 1'
#
loop_
_entity.id
_entity.type
_entity.pdbx_description
1 polymer ?
#
loop_
_entity_poly.entity_id
_entity_poly.type
_entity_poly.pdbx_seq_one_letter_code
_entity_poly.pdbx_strand_id
1 'polypeptide(L)'
;MEHKENGFVEQHDPKVDPAEETAPLLNGDGMPDVISFSRRFPRIIESDVQKAWLVAKSAFDYYGISCTLDLVNCLMTISKPRTRDSDIIFKAKDLLELLAMNIPVSRSIYIMEGRKFDIIENGSQRRGLCAKFGITSEQFRERRRLLLKGPALKALGKLTSSDIFVGDGIVVSLGDSYLGMKLVRRMVEDCILHKVTLASRIASITRTRTDMTSDNLEDLRL
;
A
#
# COMPACT_ATOMS: atom_id res chain seq x y z
N MET A 1 42.33 47.85 0.67
CA MET A 1 41.67 46.60 0.25
C MET A 1 41.47 45.79 1.50
N GLU A 2 40.33 45.97 2.16
CA GLU A 2 40.01 45.33 3.44
C GLU A 2 39.18 44.07 3.16
N HIS A 3 39.65 42.96 3.69
CA HIS A 3 38.98 41.67 3.66
C HIS A 3 37.76 41.70 4.59
N LYS A 4 36.58 41.42 4.06
CA LYS A 4 35.38 41.13 4.87
C LYS A 4 35.38 39.65 5.24
N GLU A 5 35.49 39.37 6.54
CA GLU A 5 35.14 38.08 7.12
C GLU A 5 33.61 37.90 7.09
N ASN A 6 33.16 36.75 6.59
CA ASN A 6 31.77 36.34 6.61
C ASN A 6 31.45 35.72 7.98
N GLY A 7 30.61 36.41 8.77
CA GLY A 7 30.06 35.89 10.01
C GLY A 7 29.10 34.72 9.77
N PHE A 8 29.39 33.58 10.40
CA PHE A 8 28.52 32.43 10.50
C PHE A 8 27.56 32.66 11.68
N VAL A 9 26.26 32.83 11.40
CA VAL A 9 25.24 32.94 12.44
C VAL A 9 24.76 31.53 12.77
N GLU A 10 25.16 31.01 13.95
CA GLU A 10 24.56 29.79 14.51
C GLU A 10 23.09 30.07 14.83
N GLN A 11 22.19 29.38 14.11
CA GLN A 11 20.77 29.36 14.44
C GLN A 11 20.56 28.37 15.59
N HIS A 12 20.17 28.91 16.73
CA HIS A 12 19.80 28.16 17.93
C HIS A 12 18.43 27.51 17.69
N ASP A 13 18.38 26.18 17.64
CA ASP A 13 17.12 25.44 17.57
C ASP A 13 16.27 25.71 18.84
N PRO A 14 14.98 26.05 18.70
CA PRO A 14 14.10 26.15 19.85
C PRO A 14 13.87 24.75 20.44
N LYS A 15 14.12 24.62 21.76
CA LYS A 15 13.76 23.44 22.53
C LYS A 15 12.26 23.15 22.38
N VAL A 16 11.95 22.00 21.80
CA VAL A 16 10.60 21.43 21.78
C VAL A 16 10.34 20.84 23.16
N ASP A 17 9.37 21.40 23.89
CA ASP A 17 8.90 20.79 25.14
C ASP A 17 8.34 19.39 24.84
N PRO A 18 8.62 18.36 25.68
CA PRO A 18 8.05 17.04 25.47
C PRO A 18 6.53 17.13 25.54
N ALA A 19 5.86 16.66 24.49
CA ALA A 19 4.42 16.45 24.51
C ALA A 19 4.06 15.62 25.74
N GLU A 20 3.09 16.11 26.52
CA GLU A 20 2.56 15.46 27.72
C GLU A 20 1.97 14.09 27.30
N GLU A 21 2.78 13.04 27.48
CA GLU A 21 2.40 11.66 27.20
C GLU A 21 1.43 11.22 28.31
N THR A 22 0.15 11.51 28.08
CA THR A 22 -0.93 11.04 28.95
C THR A 22 -0.94 9.52 28.96
N ALA A 23 -0.68 8.92 30.13
CA ALA A 23 -0.66 7.48 30.30
C ALA A 23 -1.99 6.87 29.81
N PRO A 24 -1.96 5.76 29.04
CA PRO A 24 -3.18 5.16 28.52
C PRO A 24 -4.06 4.66 29.67
N LEU A 25 -5.36 4.95 29.60
CA LEU A 25 -6.35 4.38 30.52
C LEU A 25 -6.35 2.85 30.33
N LEU A 26 -6.10 2.11 31.42
CA LEU A 26 -6.02 0.66 31.43
C LEU A 26 -7.32 0.05 31.97
N ASN A 27 -7.82 -1.02 31.34
CA ASN A 27 -8.91 -1.84 31.89
C ASN A 27 -8.44 -2.68 33.09
N GLY A 28 -9.39 -3.34 33.74
CA GLY A 28 -9.14 -4.30 34.83
C GLY A 28 -8.17 -5.44 34.51
N ASP A 29 -7.86 -5.68 33.22
CA ASP A 29 -6.87 -6.66 32.76
C ASP A 29 -5.48 -6.03 32.48
N GLY A 30 -5.29 -4.74 32.77
CA GLY A 30 -4.02 -4.02 32.58
C GLY A 30 -3.70 -3.65 31.13
N MET A 31 -4.66 -3.78 30.21
CA MET A 31 -4.51 -3.42 28.79
C MET A 31 -5.13 -2.05 28.51
N PRO A 32 -4.67 -1.30 27.50
CA PRO A 32 -5.31 -0.05 27.12
C PRO A 32 -6.79 -0.27 26.80
N ASP A 33 -7.66 0.58 27.33
CA ASP A 33 -9.10 0.61 27.06
C ASP A 33 -9.42 0.92 25.59
N VAL A 34 -8.44 1.45 24.87
CA VAL A 34 -8.56 1.89 23.48
C VAL A 34 -7.45 1.26 22.65
N ILE A 35 -7.83 0.68 21.52
CA ILE A 35 -6.90 0.27 20.47
C ILE A 35 -6.73 1.48 19.55
N SER A 36 -5.48 1.88 19.28
CA SER A 36 -5.15 3.00 18.41
C SER A 36 -4.08 2.62 17.40
N PHE A 37 -4.21 3.10 16.16
CA PHE A 37 -3.20 2.97 15.13
C PHE A 37 -2.97 4.31 14.45
N SER A 38 -1.70 4.60 14.17
CA SER A 38 -1.32 5.79 13.41
C SER A 38 -0.47 5.40 12.21
N ARG A 39 -0.63 6.14 11.12
CA ARG A 39 0.15 5.98 9.90
C ARG A 39 0.57 7.33 9.34
N ARG A 40 1.89 7.51 9.18
CA ARG A 40 2.42 8.68 8.45
C ARG A 40 2.21 8.53 6.95
N PHE A 41 1.98 9.64 6.27
CA PHE A 41 1.91 9.71 4.81
C PHE A 41 2.93 10.72 4.26
N PRO A 42 3.41 10.54 3.01
CA PRO A 42 4.29 11.52 2.37
C PRO A 42 3.62 12.88 2.16
N ARG A 43 4.32 13.98 2.45
CA ARG A 43 3.80 15.35 2.23
C ARG A 43 3.35 15.60 0.78
N ILE A 44 3.97 14.96 -0.20
CA ILE A 44 3.60 15.10 -1.62
C ILE A 44 2.17 14.63 -1.94
N ILE A 45 1.60 13.72 -1.14
CA ILE A 45 0.24 13.19 -1.36
C ILE A 45 -0.80 13.84 -0.44
N GLU A 46 -0.45 14.91 0.28
CA GLU A 46 -1.32 15.54 1.29
C GLU A 46 -2.70 15.93 0.71
N SER A 47 -2.74 16.52 -0.48
CA SER A 47 -4.01 16.90 -1.13
C SER A 47 -4.90 15.70 -1.46
N ASP A 48 -4.29 14.59 -1.89
CA ASP A 48 -5.02 13.36 -2.20
C ASP A 48 -5.55 12.69 -0.92
N VAL A 49 -4.73 12.67 0.14
CA VAL A 49 -5.12 12.19 1.47
C VAL A 49 -6.26 13.02 2.03
N GLN A 50 -6.22 14.34 1.97
CA GLN A 50 -7.31 15.21 2.44
C GLN A 50 -8.65 14.91 1.75
N LYS A 51 -8.64 14.75 0.41
CA LYS A 51 -9.85 14.40 -0.35
C LYS A 51 -10.36 13.01 0.02
N ALA A 52 -9.46 12.03 0.14
CA ALA A 52 -9.80 10.69 0.56
C ALA A 52 -10.35 10.63 2.00
N TRP A 53 -9.83 11.50 2.88
CA TRP A 53 -10.17 11.52 4.31
C TRP A 53 -11.64 11.83 4.56
N LEU A 54 -12.27 12.69 3.76
CA LEU A 54 -13.69 13.00 3.87
C LEU A 54 -14.57 11.74 3.72
N VAL A 55 -14.22 10.87 2.77
CA VAL A 55 -14.91 9.61 2.52
C VAL A 55 -14.55 8.58 3.59
N ALA A 56 -13.26 8.44 3.92
CA ALA A 56 -12.78 7.47 4.90
C ALA A 56 -13.37 7.74 6.30
N LYS A 57 -13.45 9.01 6.71
CA LYS A 57 -14.06 9.42 7.98
C LYS A 57 -15.50 8.93 8.13
N SER A 58 -16.29 9.04 7.06
CA SER A 58 -17.69 8.58 7.06
C SER A 58 -17.78 7.06 7.23
N ALA A 59 -16.87 6.30 6.60
CA ALA A 59 -16.81 4.86 6.79
C ALA A 59 -16.34 4.47 8.20
N PHE A 60 -15.33 5.16 8.74
CA PHE A 60 -14.87 4.91 10.11
C PHE A 60 -15.97 5.18 11.14
N ASP A 61 -16.70 6.28 10.99
CA ASP A 61 -17.82 6.65 11.86
C ASP A 61 -18.94 5.60 11.84
N TYR A 62 -19.28 5.06 10.66
CA TYR A 62 -20.24 3.97 10.52
C TYR A 62 -19.88 2.72 11.35
N TYR A 63 -18.59 2.41 11.49
CA TYR A 63 -18.12 1.29 12.31
C TYR A 63 -17.76 1.69 13.77
N GLY A 64 -18.09 2.92 14.18
CA GLY A 64 -17.77 3.45 15.50
C GLY A 64 -16.27 3.50 15.76
N ILE A 65 -15.49 3.96 14.78
CA ILE A 65 -14.05 4.18 14.85
C ILE A 65 -13.81 5.69 14.80
N SER A 66 -13.15 6.22 15.83
CA SER A 66 -12.73 7.62 15.85
C SER A 66 -11.49 7.78 14.97
N CYS A 67 -11.37 8.89 14.24
CA CYS A 67 -10.22 9.15 13.39
C CYS A 67 -9.80 10.63 13.39
N THR A 68 -8.50 10.88 13.27
CA THR A 68 -7.91 12.23 13.15
C THR A 68 -6.89 12.30 12.02
N LEU A 69 -6.83 13.45 11.35
CA LEU A 69 -5.85 13.77 10.31
C LEU A 69 -5.05 15.00 10.74
N ASP A 70 -3.77 14.80 11.00
CA ASP A 70 -2.80 15.84 11.32
C ASP A 70 -1.96 16.14 10.07
N LEU A 71 -2.22 17.31 9.47
CA LEU A 71 -1.51 17.78 8.28
C LEU A 71 -0.12 18.34 8.58
N VAL A 72 0.12 18.80 9.82
CA VAL A 72 1.42 19.32 10.24
C VAL A 72 2.41 18.18 10.32
N ASN A 73 2.05 17.11 11.05
CA ASN A 73 2.88 15.92 11.23
C ASN A 73 2.71 14.87 10.13
N CYS A 74 1.85 15.13 9.13
CA CYS A 74 1.49 14.20 8.06
C CYS A 74 1.08 12.82 8.61
N LEU A 75 0.18 12.81 9.59
CA LEU A 75 -0.18 11.63 10.38
C LEU A 75 -1.70 11.40 10.34
N MET A 76 -2.11 10.18 10.00
CA MET A 76 -3.48 9.71 10.18
C MET A 76 -3.55 8.82 11.41
N THR A 77 -4.57 8.98 12.25
CA THR A 77 -4.78 8.15 13.43
C THR A 77 -6.22 7.64 13.47
N ILE A 78 -6.40 6.38 13.86
CA ILE A 78 -7.69 5.77 14.17
C ILE A 78 -7.67 5.19 15.57
N SER A 79 -8.81 5.19 16.24
CA SER A 79 -8.97 4.58 17.55
C SER A 79 -10.36 3.99 17.78
N LYS A 80 -10.44 2.93 18.59
CA LYS A 80 -11.69 2.28 18.98
C LYS A 80 -11.58 1.72 20.40
N PRO A 81 -12.61 1.87 21.25
CA PRO A 81 -12.65 1.17 22.54
C PRO A 81 -12.52 -0.34 22.37
N ARG A 82 -11.77 -0.99 23.26
CA ARG A 82 -11.54 -2.43 23.23
C ARG A 82 -12.78 -3.16 23.73
N THR A 83 -13.45 -3.87 22.82
CA THR A 83 -14.59 -4.75 23.08
C THR A 83 -14.30 -6.16 22.55
N ARG A 84 -15.16 -7.14 22.87
CA ARG A 84 -15.00 -8.54 22.41
C ARG A 84 -14.92 -8.69 20.89
N ASP A 85 -15.52 -7.80 20.11
CA ASP A 85 -15.63 -7.89 18.64
C ASP A 85 -14.83 -6.79 17.90
N SER A 86 -13.64 -6.44 18.42
CA SER A 86 -12.87 -5.28 17.92
C SER A 86 -12.12 -5.51 16.59
N ASP A 87 -12.40 -6.57 15.84
CA ASP A 87 -11.60 -6.92 14.65
C ASP A 87 -11.66 -5.87 13.53
N ILE A 88 -12.73 -5.06 13.48
CA ILE A 88 -12.93 -4.04 12.46
C ILE A 88 -11.83 -2.96 12.45
N ILE A 89 -11.19 -2.68 13.59
CA ILE A 89 -10.12 -1.68 13.64
C ILE A 89 -8.86 -2.14 12.89
N PHE A 90 -8.62 -3.45 12.77
CA PHE A 90 -7.50 -3.94 11.98
C PHE A 90 -7.72 -3.74 10.48
N LYS A 91 -8.97 -3.87 10.00
CA LYS A 91 -9.33 -3.49 8.62
C LYS A 91 -9.19 -1.99 8.38
N ALA A 92 -9.58 -1.17 9.36
CA ALA A 92 -9.40 0.27 9.29
C ALA A 92 -7.91 0.68 9.26
N LYS A 93 -7.06 -0.03 10.01
CA LYS A 93 -5.60 0.14 9.97
C LYS A 93 -5.06 -0.19 8.56
N ASP A 94 -5.54 -1.26 7.94
CA ASP A 94 -5.16 -1.60 6.57
C ASP A 94 -5.59 -0.51 5.58
N LEU A 95 -6.80 0.05 5.74
CA LEU A 95 -7.24 1.20 4.95
C LEU A 95 -6.32 2.41 5.13
N LEU A 96 -5.91 2.75 6.36
CA LEU A 96 -4.94 3.82 6.61
C LEU A 96 -3.62 3.59 5.86
N GLU A 97 -3.12 2.35 5.87
CA GLU A 97 -1.90 1.99 5.17
C GLU A 97 -2.01 2.22 3.66
N LEU A 98 -3.14 1.88 3.05
CA LEU A 98 -3.38 2.09 1.63
C LEU A 98 -3.56 3.55 1.24
N LEU A 99 -4.22 4.36 2.09
CA LEU A 99 -4.30 5.80 1.88
C LEU A 99 -2.92 6.44 1.92
N ALA A 100 -2.04 6.00 2.84
CA ALA A 100 -0.66 6.47 2.91
C ALA A 100 0.18 6.07 1.68
N MET A 101 -0.27 5.09 0.89
CA MET A 101 0.35 4.65 -0.38
C MET A 101 -0.30 5.32 -1.61
N ASN A 102 -1.15 6.33 -1.41
CA ASN A 102 -1.92 7.02 -2.44
C ASN A 102 -2.86 6.10 -3.25
N ILE A 103 -3.41 5.08 -2.61
CA ILE A 103 -4.43 4.23 -3.23
C ILE A 103 -5.78 4.94 -3.17
N PRO A 104 -6.52 5.08 -4.30
CA PRO A 104 -7.79 5.78 -4.32
C PRO A 104 -8.80 5.19 -3.33
N VAL A 105 -9.39 6.07 -2.50
CA VAL A 105 -10.38 5.66 -1.48
C VAL A 105 -11.58 4.92 -2.09
N SER A 106 -11.99 5.30 -3.31
CA SER A 106 -13.07 4.63 -4.05
C SER A 106 -12.83 3.14 -4.32
N ARG A 107 -11.58 2.68 -4.19
CA ARG A 107 -11.18 1.28 -4.38
C ARG A 107 -10.75 0.61 -3.09
N SER A 108 -10.07 1.32 -2.20
CA SER A 108 -9.57 0.77 -0.94
C SER A 108 -10.63 0.68 0.17
N ILE A 109 -11.70 1.48 0.13
CA ILE A 109 -12.74 1.50 1.18
C ILE A 109 -13.40 0.13 1.41
N TYR A 110 -13.51 -0.69 0.36
CA TYR A 110 -14.11 -2.02 0.40
C TYR A 110 -13.34 -3.04 1.26
N ILE A 111 -12.13 -2.70 1.74
CA ILE A 111 -11.42 -3.54 2.73
C ILE A 111 -12.17 -3.60 4.04
N MET A 112 -12.91 -2.55 4.41
CA MET A 112 -13.79 -2.57 5.58
C MET A 112 -14.81 -3.71 5.47
N GLU A 113 -15.26 -4.02 4.24
CA GLU A 113 -16.22 -5.07 3.90
C GLU A 113 -15.57 -6.44 3.62
N GLY A 114 -14.25 -6.56 3.71
CA GLY A 114 -13.53 -7.83 3.54
C GLY A 114 -12.90 -8.06 2.16
N ARG A 115 -12.88 -7.05 1.27
CA ARG A 115 -12.00 -7.07 0.10
C ARG A 115 -10.55 -7.28 0.56
N LYS A 116 -9.77 -8.04 -0.21
CA LYS A 116 -8.38 -8.37 0.12
C LYS A 116 -7.43 -7.50 -0.68
N PHE A 117 -6.20 -7.43 -0.18
CA PHE A 117 -5.12 -6.73 -0.86
C PHE A 117 -3.78 -7.43 -0.65
N ASP A 118 -2.83 -7.10 -1.52
CA ASP A 118 -1.44 -7.52 -1.40
C ASP A 118 -0.51 -6.33 -1.69
N ILE A 119 0.45 -6.10 -0.81
CA ILE A 119 1.46 -5.04 -0.93
C ILE A 119 2.79 -5.69 -1.35
N ILE A 120 3.27 -5.31 -2.52
CA ILE A 120 4.53 -5.79 -3.10
C ILE A 120 5.54 -4.65 -3.02
N GLU A 121 6.38 -4.68 -2.00
CA GLU A 121 7.54 -3.80 -1.88
C GLU A 121 8.59 -4.22 -2.90
N ASN A 122 8.79 -3.41 -3.95
CA ASN A 122 9.74 -3.70 -5.02
C ASN A 122 10.88 -2.69 -5.13
N GLY A 123 10.89 -1.63 -4.31
CA GLY A 123 11.93 -0.60 -4.29
C GLY A 123 13.11 -0.93 -3.37
N SER A 124 13.87 0.10 -3.02
CA SER A 124 15.11 0.02 -2.21
C SER A 124 14.86 0.10 -0.70
N GLN A 125 13.61 0.14 -0.25
CA GLN A 125 13.28 0.04 1.16
C GLN A 125 13.67 -1.32 1.75
N ARG A 126 13.78 -1.42 3.09
CA ARG A 126 14.38 -2.55 3.81
C ARG A 126 13.85 -3.94 3.41
N ARG A 127 12.55 -4.07 3.09
CA ARG A 127 11.93 -5.34 2.68
C ARG A 127 11.68 -5.42 1.17
N GLY A 128 12.07 -4.40 0.43
CA GLY A 128 11.87 -4.28 -1.00
C GLY A 128 12.77 -5.21 -1.81
N LEU A 129 12.26 -5.64 -2.97
CA LEU A 129 13.00 -6.50 -3.89
C LEU A 129 14.37 -5.92 -4.28
N CYS A 130 14.48 -4.61 -4.52
CA CYS A 130 15.77 -4.04 -4.91
C CYS A 130 16.81 -4.11 -3.79
N ALA A 131 16.42 -3.83 -2.55
CA ALA A 131 17.31 -3.97 -1.41
C ALA A 131 17.73 -5.43 -1.20
N LYS A 132 16.78 -6.37 -1.32
CA LYS A 132 17.02 -7.80 -1.08
C LYS A 132 17.94 -8.44 -2.13
N PHE A 133 17.86 -8.00 -3.39
CA PHE A 133 18.56 -8.62 -4.51
C PHE A 133 19.65 -7.73 -5.12
N GLY A 134 20.04 -6.64 -4.46
CA GLY A 134 21.11 -5.76 -4.92
C GLY A 134 20.82 -5.06 -6.25
N ILE A 135 19.56 -4.72 -6.52
CA ILE A 135 19.17 -4.04 -7.77
C ILE A 135 19.36 -2.54 -7.58
N THR A 136 20.15 -1.93 -8.46
CA THR A 136 20.41 -0.48 -8.39
C THR A 136 19.16 0.33 -8.77
N SER A 137 19.07 1.58 -8.32
CA SER A 137 17.96 2.47 -8.68
C SER A 137 17.80 2.66 -10.20
N GLU A 138 18.90 2.64 -10.94
CA GLU A 138 18.88 2.69 -12.40
C GLU A 138 18.27 1.42 -13.02
N GLN A 139 18.71 0.24 -12.57
CA GLN A 139 18.14 -1.03 -13.00
C GLN A 139 16.66 -1.12 -12.63
N PHE A 140 16.26 -0.67 -11.44
CA PHE A 140 14.87 -0.63 -11.03
C PHE A 140 14.03 0.22 -11.97
N ARG A 141 14.50 1.43 -12.32
CA ARG A 141 13.82 2.32 -13.27
C ARG A 141 13.65 1.69 -14.65
N GLU A 142 14.67 1.00 -15.15
CA GLU A 142 14.61 0.24 -16.42
C GLU A 142 13.54 -0.87 -16.34
N ARG A 143 13.58 -1.68 -15.28
CA ARG A 143 12.70 -2.85 -15.11
C ARG A 143 11.26 -2.47 -14.81
N ARG A 144 11.03 -1.41 -14.02
CA ARG A 144 9.70 -0.86 -13.74
C ARG A 144 9.00 -0.38 -15.02
N ARG A 145 9.74 0.09 -16.02
CA ARG A 145 9.15 0.41 -17.33
C ARG A 145 8.53 -0.82 -18.00
N LEU A 146 9.08 -2.02 -17.80
CA LEU A 146 8.51 -3.27 -18.35
C LEU A 146 7.15 -3.61 -17.72
N LEU A 147 6.97 -3.26 -16.45
CA LEU A 147 5.70 -3.41 -15.72
C LEU A 147 4.64 -2.41 -16.22
N LEU A 148 5.04 -1.19 -16.56
CA LEU A 148 4.15 -0.11 -16.99
C LEU A 148 3.95 -0.02 -18.51
N LYS A 149 4.63 -0.86 -19.29
CA LYS A 149 4.63 -0.76 -20.76
C LYS A 149 3.31 -1.23 -21.36
N GLY A 150 2.61 -0.30 -22.02
CA GLY A 150 1.45 -0.61 -22.85
C GLY A 150 0.25 -1.18 -22.06
N PRO A 151 -0.64 -1.94 -22.72
CA PRO A 151 -1.89 -2.41 -22.09
C PRO A 151 -1.71 -3.60 -21.14
N ALA A 152 -0.48 -4.12 -20.98
CA ALA A 152 -0.23 -5.40 -20.31
C ALA A 152 -0.63 -5.39 -18.82
N LEU A 153 -0.40 -4.28 -18.10
CA LEU A 153 -0.82 -4.15 -16.70
C LEU A 153 -2.34 -4.21 -16.57
N LYS A 154 -3.08 -3.56 -17.48
CA LYS A 154 -4.54 -3.62 -17.54
C LYS A 154 -5.04 -5.02 -17.89
N ALA A 155 -4.35 -5.71 -18.80
CA ALA A 155 -4.66 -7.10 -19.14
C ALA A 155 -4.43 -8.04 -17.93
N LEU A 156 -3.36 -7.83 -17.17
CA LEU A 156 -3.11 -8.56 -15.92
C LEU A 156 -4.24 -8.34 -14.91
N GLY A 157 -4.64 -7.08 -14.68
CA GLY A 157 -5.75 -6.77 -13.77
C GLY A 157 -7.07 -7.44 -14.17
N LYS A 158 -7.35 -7.53 -15.48
CA LYS A 158 -8.51 -8.30 -15.97
C LYS A 158 -8.36 -9.80 -15.74
N LEU A 159 -7.18 -10.36 -16.02
CA LEU A 159 -6.89 -11.78 -15.87
C LEU A 159 -7.01 -12.24 -14.41
N THR A 160 -6.64 -11.38 -13.46
CA THR A 160 -6.63 -11.67 -12.02
C THR A 160 -7.86 -11.14 -11.29
N SER A 161 -8.76 -10.44 -11.98
CA SER A 161 -9.87 -9.69 -11.37
C SER A 161 -9.39 -8.80 -10.23
N SER A 162 -8.31 -8.05 -10.47
CA SER A 162 -7.67 -7.19 -9.47
C SER A 162 -7.49 -5.76 -9.97
N ASP A 163 -7.72 -4.79 -9.09
CA ASP A 163 -7.30 -3.40 -9.28
C ASP A 163 -5.80 -3.30 -8.90
N ILE A 164 -4.93 -2.93 -9.83
CA ILE A 164 -3.47 -2.90 -9.63
C ILE A 164 -2.96 -1.46 -9.68
N PHE A 165 -2.27 -1.03 -8.64
CA PHE A 165 -1.70 0.31 -8.48
C PHE A 165 -0.18 0.22 -8.37
N VAL A 166 0.53 0.99 -9.19
CA VAL A 166 2.00 0.95 -9.25
C VAL A 166 2.54 2.31 -8.79
N GLY A 167 3.03 2.35 -7.55
CA GLY A 167 3.69 3.51 -6.96
C GLY A 167 5.20 3.51 -7.20
N ASP A 168 5.91 4.36 -6.47
CA ASP A 168 7.37 4.34 -6.43
C ASP A 168 7.85 3.33 -5.39
N GLY A 169 8.58 2.31 -5.84
CA GLY A 169 9.03 1.22 -4.97
C GLY A 169 7.91 0.32 -4.39
N ILE A 170 6.65 0.49 -4.80
CA ILE A 170 5.53 -0.32 -4.29
C ILE A 170 4.53 -0.66 -5.41
N VAL A 171 3.96 -1.86 -5.36
CA VAL A 171 2.80 -2.26 -6.14
C VAL A 171 1.73 -2.78 -5.19
N VAL A 172 0.51 -2.30 -5.33
CA VAL A 172 -0.64 -2.77 -4.56
C VAL A 172 -1.61 -3.46 -5.50
N SER A 173 -2.03 -4.68 -5.13
CA SER A 173 -3.09 -5.41 -5.80
C SER A 173 -4.29 -5.49 -4.87
N LEU A 174 -5.46 -5.04 -5.32
CA LEU A 174 -6.74 -5.12 -4.60
C LEU A 174 -7.68 -6.08 -5.33
N GLY A 175 -8.30 -7.02 -4.62
CA GLY A 175 -9.25 -7.96 -5.23
C GLY A 175 -9.75 -9.05 -4.28
N ASP A 176 -10.58 -9.93 -4.80
CA ASP A 176 -11.25 -10.95 -3.98
C ASP A 176 -10.53 -12.32 -4.02
N SER A 177 -9.72 -12.55 -5.06
CA SER A 177 -8.99 -13.80 -5.29
C SER A 177 -7.54 -13.73 -4.80
N TYR A 178 -7.21 -14.54 -3.79
CA TYR A 178 -5.84 -14.73 -3.33
C TYR A 178 -4.92 -15.31 -4.42
N LEU A 179 -5.44 -16.20 -5.27
CA LEU A 179 -4.69 -16.74 -6.41
C LEU A 179 -4.40 -15.65 -7.44
N GLY A 180 -5.35 -14.75 -7.68
CA GLY A 180 -5.16 -13.58 -8.54
C GLY A 180 -4.03 -12.68 -8.03
N MET A 181 -4.05 -12.33 -6.75
CA MET A 181 -2.99 -11.51 -6.14
C MET A 181 -1.62 -12.21 -6.14
N LYS A 182 -1.56 -13.51 -5.87
CA LYS A 182 -0.34 -14.31 -6.02
C LYS A 182 0.23 -14.24 -7.43
N LEU A 183 -0.64 -14.27 -8.44
CA LEU A 183 -0.22 -14.13 -9.83
C LEU A 183 0.31 -12.72 -10.11
N VAL A 184 -0.34 -11.66 -9.60
CA VAL A 184 0.17 -10.29 -9.70
C VAL A 184 1.56 -10.17 -9.07
N ARG A 185 1.76 -10.69 -7.86
CA ARG A 185 3.05 -10.70 -7.18
C ARG A 185 4.15 -11.37 -8.00
N ARG A 186 3.88 -12.59 -8.50
CA ARG A 186 4.83 -13.32 -9.34
C ARG A 186 5.19 -12.53 -10.60
N MET A 187 4.22 -11.87 -11.23
CA MET A 187 4.43 -11.05 -12.42
C MET A 187 5.30 -9.82 -12.14
N VAL A 188 5.07 -9.15 -11.00
CA VAL A 188 5.91 -8.03 -10.56
C VAL A 188 7.34 -8.51 -10.28
N GLU A 189 7.49 -9.64 -9.58
CA GLU A 189 8.80 -10.26 -9.32
C GLU A 189 9.52 -10.64 -10.61
N ASP A 190 8.84 -11.25 -11.59
CA ASP A 190 9.41 -11.57 -12.91
C ASP A 190 9.93 -10.33 -13.65
N CYS A 191 9.18 -9.21 -13.62
CA CYS A 191 9.62 -7.96 -14.21
C CYS A 191 10.84 -7.37 -13.49
N ILE A 192 10.78 -7.28 -12.16
CA ILE A 192 11.78 -6.58 -11.36
C ILE A 192 13.04 -7.42 -11.16
N LEU A 193 12.95 -8.73 -10.97
CA LEU A 193 14.10 -9.60 -10.71
C LEU A 193 14.70 -10.15 -12.00
N HIS A 194 13.88 -10.54 -12.97
CA HIS A 194 14.30 -11.32 -14.14
C HIS A 194 14.25 -10.55 -15.47
N LYS A 195 13.91 -9.26 -15.45
CA LYS A 195 13.78 -8.40 -16.65
C LYS A 195 12.79 -8.96 -17.70
N VAL A 196 11.78 -9.73 -17.26
CA VAL A 196 10.78 -10.31 -18.17
C VAL A 196 9.65 -9.31 -18.40
N THR A 197 9.12 -9.23 -19.63
CA THR A 197 7.98 -8.36 -19.93
C THR A 197 6.66 -9.00 -19.48
N LEU A 198 5.73 -8.17 -18.96
CA LEU A 198 4.38 -8.64 -18.62
C LEU A 198 3.68 -9.29 -19.81
N ALA A 199 3.77 -8.68 -21.00
CA ALA A 199 3.09 -9.18 -22.20
C ALA A 199 3.51 -10.61 -22.55
N SER A 200 4.82 -10.91 -22.50
CA SER A 200 5.35 -12.25 -22.76
C SER A 200 4.83 -13.27 -21.75
N ARG A 201 4.81 -12.91 -20.46
CA ARG A 201 4.31 -13.82 -19.42
C ARG A 201 2.82 -14.05 -19.47
N ILE A 202 2.03 -13.00 -19.72
CA ILE A 202 0.58 -13.12 -19.89
C ILE A 202 0.27 -14.05 -21.06
N ALA A 203 0.95 -13.89 -22.21
CA ALA A 203 0.76 -14.76 -23.36
C ALA A 203 1.06 -16.24 -23.06
N SER A 204 2.12 -16.50 -22.28
CA SER A 204 2.47 -17.86 -21.84
C SER A 204 1.36 -18.49 -21.00
N ILE A 205 0.85 -17.77 -20.01
CA ILE A 205 -0.22 -18.27 -19.12
C ILE A 205 -1.54 -18.47 -19.86
N THR A 206 -1.90 -17.54 -20.73
CA THR A 206 -3.14 -17.66 -21.52
C THR A 206 -3.08 -18.87 -22.43
N ARG A 207 -1.93 -19.16 -23.05
CA ARG A 207 -1.73 -20.36 -23.88
C ARG A 207 -1.89 -21.64 -23.05
N THR A 208 -1.24 -21.73 -21.89
CA THR A 208 -1.39 -22.91 -21.02
C THR A 208 -2.84 -23.10 -20.54
N ARG A 209 -3.59 -22.02 -20.32
CA ARG A 209 -5.02 -22.10 -19.99
C ARG A 209 -5.87 -22.61 -21.15
N THR A 210 -5.61 -22.16 -22.39
CA THR A 210 -6.35 -22.64 -23.56
C THR A 210 -6.09 -24.12 -23.81
N ASP A 211 -4.85 -24.56 -23.65
CA ASP A 211 -4.45 -25.96 -23.88
C ASP A 211 -5.11 -26.89 -22.84
N MET A 212 -5.18 -26.48 -21.56
CA MET A 212 -5.89 -27.25 -20.53
C MET A 212 -7.42 -27.31 -20.73
N THR A 213 -8.00 -26.30 -21.39
CA THR A 213 -9.44 -26.33 -21.71
C THR A 213 -9.76 -27.13 -22.97
N SER A 214 -8.84 -27.20 -23.95
CA SER A 214 -9.03 -28.04 -25.14
C SER A 214 -8.92 -29.53 -24.82
N ASP A 215 -8.02 -29.92 -23.91
CA ASP A 215 -7.87 -31.32 -23.50
C ASP A 215 -9.10 -31.86 -22.73
N ASN A 216 -9.93 -30.98 -22.15
CA ASN A 216 -11.18 -31.37 -21.48
C ASN A 216 -12.41 -31.42 -22.43
N LEU A 217 -12.27 -30.99 -23.70
CA LEU A 217 -13.37 -31.06 -24.69
C LEU A 217 -13.32 -32.30 -25.58
N GLU A 218 -12.17 -32.95 -25.70
CA GLU A 218 -12.02 -34.21 -26.47
C GLU A 218 -12.58 -35.43 -25.69
N ASP A 219 -12.58 -35.39 -24.36
CA ASP A 219 -13.10 -36.48 -23.50
C ASP A 219 -14.63 -36.48 -23.31
N LEU A 220 -15.37 -35.57 -23.95
CA LEU A 220 -16.84 -35.51 -23.89
C LEU A 220 -17.53 -35.91 -25.21
N ARG A 221 -16.80 -36.55 -26.14
CA ARG A 221 -17.30 -36.95 -27.47
C ARG A 221 -17.35 -38.46 -27.72
N LEU A 222 -17.36 -39.29 -26.68
CA LEU A 222 -17.66 -40.73 -26.76
C LEU A 222 -18.92 -41.08 -25.98
#